data_AF-A0A800JNA7-F1
#
_entry.id   AF-A0A800JNA7-F1
#
_cell.length_a   1.000
_cell.length_b   1.000
_cell.length_c   1.000
_cell.angle_alpha   90.00
_cell.angle_beta   90.00
_cell.angle_gamma   90.00
#
_symmetry.space_group_name_H-M   'P 1'
#
loop_
_entity.id
_entity.type
_entity.pdbx_description
1 polymer ?
#
loop_
_entity_poly.entity_id
_entity_poly.type
_entity_poly.pdbx_seq_one_letter_code
_entity_poly.pdbx_strand_id
1 'polypeptide(L)'
;MSYSDLRRIVGKNSNKEECIKLLEASTDKESFLNFIYKYIDKNTLLGEVDISKFDEPLSEKEYRSIPYFHQQSLFILFESQSITPISASDPEFWLSVTLQAIKNNIISPSFLAFPEVEGSANSGKLEIEKALKSETSTIKKMFRKRGNNPLWLTVSRKILKSAFGHIEARGKKGIYQDIPFATAWWISYISNEVSKSTTLEAKEISLYLINNKTLRNEIFMRMSGSLTILADNNIRDAIFLYLLPLEGESKMTATKFTSANSKNPGFAKRIGIESSWRCMGALESIDNVKILEQIAQ
;
A
#
# COMPACT_ATOMS: atom_id res chain seq x y z
N MET A 1 17.98 19.08 -3.12
CA MET A 1 17.97 17.85 -2.29
C MET A 1 16.89 16.93 -2.83
N SER A 2 17.06 15.62 -2.70
CA SER A 2 16.25 14.63 -3.42
C SER A 2 15.58 13.63 -2.47
N TYR A 3 14.51 12.98 -2.90
CA TYR A 3 13.86 11.88 -2.16
C TYR A 3 14.82 10.73 -1.82
N SER A 4 15.93 10.60 -2.57
CA SER A 4 17.00 9.65 -2.26
C SER A 4 17.71 9.95 -0.94
N ASP A 5 17.72 11.21 -0.50
CA ASP A 5 18.35 11.64 0.74
C ASP A 5 17.52 11.23 1.97
N LEU A 6 16.18 11.33 1.91
CA LEU A 6 15.31 10.74 2.94
C LEU A 6 15.49 9.22 3.06
N ARG A 7 15.64 8.52 1.92
CA ARG A 7 15.86 7.07 1.91
C ARG A 7 17.19 6.69 2.57
N ARG A 8 18.22 7.53 2.44
CA ARG A 8 19.55 7.29 3.03
C ARG A 8 19.52 7.27 4.55
N ILE A 9 18.63 8.05 5.19
CA ILE A 9 18.49 8.12 6.66
C ILE A 9 18.37 6.71 7.27
N VAL A 10 17.59 5.85 6.63
CA VAL A 10 17.23 4.52 7.14
C VAL A 10 17.72 3.36 6.26
N GLY A 11 18.62 3.64 5.31
CA GLY A 11 19.16 2.67 4.36
C GLY A 11 20.32 1.83 4.94
N LYS A 12 21.12 1.23 4.05
CA LYS A 12 22.29 0.39 4.44
C LYS A 12 23.33 1.13 5.30
N ASN A 13 23.47 2.43 5.12
CA ASN A 13 24.35 3.31 5.91
C ASN A 13 23.50 4.24 6.79
N SER A 14 22.55 3.68 7.52
CA SER A 14 21.61 4.47 8.31
C SER A 14 22.34 5.33 9.35
N ASN A 15 21.94 6.60 9.42
CA ASN A 15 22.46 7.52 10.41
C ASN A 15 21.55 7.47 11.65
N LYS A 16 22.08 6.95 12.77
CA LYS A 16 21.35 6.84 14.03
C LYS A 16 20.82 8.19 14.49
N GLU A 17 21.63 9.25 14.43
CA GLU A 17 21.22 10.59 14.88
C GLU A 17 20.05 11.12 14.05
N GLU A 18 20.11 10.96 12.73
CA GLU A 18 19.00 11.38 11.86
C GLU A 18 17.74 10.53 12.05
N CYS A 19 17.89 9.24 12.37
CA CYS A 19 16.74 8.41 12.75
C CYS A 19 16.12 8.88 14.07
N ILE A 20 16.93 9.24 15.08
CA ILE A 20 16.41 9.78 16.33
C ILE A 20 15.71 11.12 16.10
N LYS A 21 16.31 12.03 15.32
CA LYS A 21 15.67 13.31 14.95
C LYS A 21 14.35 13.11 14.23
N LEU A 22 14.25 12.13 13.32
CA LEU A 22 12.99 11.76 12.67
C LEU A 22 11.94 11.30 13.68
N LEU A 23 12.32 10.42 14.63
CA LEU A 23 11.42 9.92 15.67
C LEU A 23 10.90 11.05 16.57
N GLU A 24 11.80 11.91 17.04
CA GLU A 24 11.45 13.10 17.83
C GLU A 24 10.52 14.02 17.05
N ALA A 25 10.86 14.32 15.80
CA ALA A 25 10.05 15.16 14.92
C ALA A 25 8.66 14.56 14.65
N SER A 26 8.52 13.23 14.65
CA SER A 26 7.25 12.53 14.42
C SER A 26 6.28 12.59 15.61
N THR A 27 6.66 13.26 16.70
CA THR A 27 5.77 13.46 17.87
C THR A 27 4.82 14.65 17.72
N ASP A 28 5.13 15.59 16.83
CA ASP A 28 4.30 16.76 16.56
C ASP A 28 4.32 17.15 15.07
N LYS A 29 3.30 17.89 14.66
CA LYS A 29 3.08 18.25 13.26
C LYS A 29 4.17 19.15 12.69
N GLU A 30 4.56 20.19 13.41
CA GLU A 30 5.43 21.23 12.87
C GLU A 30 6.86 20.73 12.76
N SER A 31 7.35 20.04 13.78
CA SER A 31 8.67 19.40 13.77
C SER A 31 8.78 18.37 12.66
N PHE A 32 7.75 17.52 12.46
CA PHE A 32 7.75 16.52 11.39
C PHE A 32 7.85 17.17 10.01
N LEU A 33 7.00 18.15 9.72
CA LEU A 33 7.01 18.84 8.43
C LEU A 33 8.35 19.55 8.20
N ASN A 34 8.85 20.28 9.20
CA ASN A 34 10.15 20.94 9.13
C ASN A 34 11.30 19.95 8.94
N PHE A 35 11.23 18.77 9.56
CA PHE A 35 12.21 17.71 9.36
C PHE A 35 12.23 17.25 7.91
N ILE A 36 11.07 16.95 7.31
CA ILE A 36 10.99 16.50 5.91
C ILE A 36 11.43 17.60 4.93
N TYR A 37 11.06 18.86 5.18
CA TYR A 37 11.47 19.99 4.33
C TYR A 37 12.97 20.30 4.35
N LYS A 38 13.73 19.75 5.31
CA LYS A 38 15.21 19.77 5.24
C LYS A 38 15.76 18.93 4.09
N TYR A 39 14.99 18.00 3.55
CA TYR A 39 15.45 17.06 2.51
C TYR A 39 14.75 17.25 1.17
N ILE A 40 13.56 17.85 1.16
CA ILE A 40 12.78 18.05 -0.06
C ILE A 40 12.22 19.46 -0.08
N ASP A 41 12.26 20.10 -1.26
CA ASP A 41 11.69 21.41 -1.46
C ASP A 41 10.17 21.40 -1.20
N LYS A 42 9.73 22.31 -0.33
CA LYS A 42 8.33 22.44 0.08
C LYS A 42 7.40 22.77 -1.08
N ASN A 43 7.84 23.59 -2.03
CA ASN A 43 7.00 24.06 -3.13
C ASN A 43 6.83 22.98 -4.19
N THR A 44 7.90 22.22 -4.47
CA THR A 44 7.81 21.01 -5.32
C THR A 44 6.83 20.01 -4.72
N LEU A 45 6.89 19.79 -3.41
CA LEU A 45 6.15 18.69 -2.78
C LEU A 45 4.68 19.01 -2.51
N LEU A 46 4.27 20.26 -2.31
CA LEU A 46 2.87 20.61 -1.99
C LEU A 46 2.05 21.09 -3.20
N GLY A 47 2.64 21.14 -4.40
CA GLY A 47 1.99 21.72 -5.58
C GLY A 47 1.13 20.76 -6.41
N GLU A 48 1.26 19.44 -6.22
CA GLU A 48 0.72 18.45 -7.17
C GLU A 48 -0.70 17.97 -6.86
N VAL A 49 -1.16 18.12 -5.62
CA VAL A 49 -2.43 17.58 -5.12
C VAL A 49 -3.01 18.53 -4.10
N ASP A 50 -4.33 18.63 -4.01
CA ASP A 50 -5.03 19.33 -2.93
C ASP A 50 -5.88 18.33 -2.14
N ILE A 51 -5.31 17.77 -1.06
CA ILE A 51 -6.06 16.94 -0.11
C ILE A 51 -6.77 17.78 0.96
N SER A 52 -6.62 19.11 0.97
CA SER A 52 -7.26 19.95 1.99
C SER A 52 -8.79 19.93 1.94
N LYS A 53 -9.35 19.53 0.80
CA LYS A 53 -10.79 19.32 0.59
C LYS A 53 -11.32 18.04 1.22
N PHE A 54 -10.45 17.14 1.71
CA PHE A 54 -10.85 16.03 2.56
C PHE A 54 -10.91 16.53 4.01
N ASP A 55 -12.11 16.86 4.49
CA ASP A 55 -12.33 17.53 5.78
C ASP A 55 -12.62 16.58 6.94
N GLU A 56 -12.37 15.28 6.74
CA GLU A 56 -12.65 14.22 7.71
C GLU A 56 -11.37 13.76 8.42
N PRO A 57 -11.12 14.14 9.69
CA PRO A 57 -9.99 13.62 10.44
C PRO A 57 -10.12 12.12 10.66
N LEU A 58 -9.04 11.39 10.41
CA LEU A 58 -8.98 9.95 10.63
C LEU A 58 -8.41 9.66 12.02
N SER A 59 -8.98 8.68 12.73
CA SER A 59 -8.29 8.04 13.85
C SER A 59 -7.10 7.21 13.35
N GLU A 60 -6.15 6.87 14.24
CA GLU A 60 -5.03 5.99 13.86
C GLU A 60 -5.52 4.62 13.33
N LYS A 61 -6.60 4.10 13.93
CA LYS A 61 -7.21 2.83 13.51
C LYS A 61 -7.78 2.92 12.09
N GLU A 62 -8.46 4.02 11.79
CA GLU A 62 -8.99 4.27 10.44
C GLU A 62 -7.87 4.51 9.46
N TYR A 63 -6.86 5.31 9.79
CA TYR A 63 -5.71 5.51 8.92
C TYR A 63 -5.01 4.19 8.57
N ARG A 64 -4.83 3.28 9.54
CA ARG A 64 -4.22 1.96 9.29
C ARG A 64 -5.00 1.11 8.27
N SER A 65 -6.32 1.24 8.24
CA SER A 65 -7.20 0.53 7.33
C SER A 65 -8.40 1.41 7.00
N ILE A 66 -8.20 2.32 6.05
CA ILE A 66 -9.16 3.38 5.71
C ILE A 66 -10.53 2.73 5.42
N PRO A 67 -11.59 3.05 6.16
CA PRO A 67 -12.93 2.50 5.93
C PRO A 67 -13.46 2.82 4.54
N TYR A 68 -14.30 1.95 3.99
CA TYR A 68 -14.88 2.10 2.64
C TYR A 68 -15.42 3.50 2.34
N PHE A 69 -16.17 4.10 3.29
CA PHE A 69 -16.73 5.44 3.11
C PHE A 69 -15.65 6.49 2.86
N HIS A 70 -14.61 6.54 3.70
CA HIS A 70 -13.47 7.44 3.49
C HIS A 70 -12.67 7.11 2.23
N GLN A 71 -12.57 5.83 1.84
CA GLN A 71 -11.93 5.46 0.57
C GLN A 71 -12.66 6.08 -0.64
N GLN A 72 -14.00 6.05 -0.64
CA GLN A 72 -14.80 6.65 -1.70
C GLN A 72 -14.66 8.18 -1.73
N SER A 73 -14.74 8.84 -0.57
CA SER A 73 -14.53 10.29 -0.48
C SER A 73 -13.14 10.70 -1.01
N LEU A 74 -12.09 9.98 -0.63
CA LEU A 74 -10.74 10.19 -1.17
C LEU A 74 -10.67 9.93 -2.67
N PHE A 75 -11.32 8.88 -3.16
CA PHE A 75 -11.32 8.54 -4.57
C PHE A 75 -11.98 9.62 -5.42
N ILE A 76 -13.18 10.10 -5.04
CA ILE A 76 -13.88 11.20 -5.70
C ILE A 76 -13.01 12.46 -5.71
N LEU A 77 -12.36 12.77 -4.59
CA LEU A 77 -11.45 13.91 -4.50
C LEU A 77 -10.28 13.79 -5.49
N PHE A 78 -9.62 12.64 -5.56
CA PHE A 78 -8.50 12.41 -6.47
C PHE A 78 -8.96 12.31 -7.93
N GLU A 79 -10.14 11.76 -8.21
CA GLU A 79 -10.72 11.73 -9.55
C GLU A 79 -11.01 13.15 -10.06
N SER A 80 -11.55 14.03 -9.21
CA SER A 80 -11.75 15.46 -9.55
C SER A 80 -10.46 16.21 -9.88
N GLN A 81 -9.31 15.66 -9.47
CA GLN A 81 -7.97 16.18 -9.72
C GLN A 81 -7.24 15.42 -10.84
N SER A 82 -7.96 14.55 -11.57
CA SER A 82 -7.43 13.76 -12.70
C SER A 82 -6.22 12.89 -12.34
N ILE A 83 -6.19 12.34 -11.11
CA ILE A 83 -5.14 11.41 -10.70
C ILE A 83 -5.24 10.11 -11.51
N THR A 84 -4.11 9.70 -12.10
CA THR A 84 -4.02 8.51 -12.96
C THR A 84 -3.32 7.35 -12.25
N PRO A 85 -3.44 6.10 -12.76
CA PRO A 85 -2.62 4.99 -12.28
C PRO A 85 -1.11 5.25 -12.34
N ILE A 86 -0.66 6.08 -13.29
CA ILE A 86 0.76 6.44 -13.44
C ILE A 86 1.22 7.28 -12.24
N SER A 87 0.50 8.35 -11.92
CA SER A 87 0.81 9.20 -10.75
C SER A 87 0.61 8.45 -9.44
N ALA A 88 -0.44 7.62 -9.34
CA ALA A 88 -0.67 6.76 -8.18
C ALA A 88 0.36 5.62 -8.02
N SER A 89 1.25 5.44 -9.00
CA SER A 89 2.40 4.53 -8.93
C SER A 89 3.70 5.24 -8.56
N ASP A 90 3.66 6.53 -8.26
CA ASP A 90 4.80 7.35 -7.85
C ASP A 90 4.87 7.46 -6.31
N PRO A 91 5.97 7.02 -5.66
CA PRO A 91 6.23 7.29 -4.25
C PRO A 91 6.13 8.77 -3.85
N GLU A 92 6.60 9.67 -4.72
CA GLU A 92 6.74 11.10 -4.43
C GLU A 92 5.37 11.78 -4.30
N PHE A 93 4.46 11.41 -5.19
CA PHE A 93 3.03 11.77 -5.13
C PHE A 93 2.43 11.40 -3.77
N TRP A 94 2.64 10.18 -3.28
CA TRP A 94 2.07 9.75 -2.00
C TRP A 94 2.73 10.39 -0.79
N LEU A 95 4.01 10.79 -0.89
CA LEU A 95 4.63 11.61 0.13
C LEU A 95 3.92 12.97 0.22
N SER A 96 3.66 13.61 -0.93
CA SER A 96 2.89 14.86 -1.00
C SER A 96 1.55 14.74 -0.29
N VAL A 97 0.77 13.72 -0.67
CA VAL A 97 -0.53 13.42 -0.07
C VAL A 97 -0.42 13.27 1.44
N THR A 98 0.53 12.47 1.91
CA THR A 98 0.75 12.24 3.35
C THR A 98 1.13 13.53 4.09
N LEU A 99 2.04 14.35 3.56
CA LEU A 99 2.46 15.58 4.22
C LEU A 99 1.33 16.61 4.27
N GLN A 100 0.54 16.71 3.21
CA GLN A 100 -0.63 17.59 3.21
C GLN A 100 -1.71 17.09 4.17
N ALA A 101 -1.92 15.78 4.27
CA ALA A 101 -2.84 15.21 5.25
C ALA A 101 -2.42 15.57 6.69
N ILE A 102 -1.12 15.50 6.99
CA ILE A 102 -0.55 15.95 8.27
C ILE A 102 -0.74 17.47 8.45
N LYS A 103 -0.41 18.27 7.45
CA LYS A 103 -0.54 19.74 7.47
C LYS A 103 -1.98 20.17 7.78
N ASN A 104 -2.95 19.51 7.17
CA ASN A 104 -4.37 19.80 7.27
C ASN A 104 -5.08 19.10 8.45
N ASN A 105 -4.33 18.45 9.35
CA ASN A 105 -4.84 17.72 10.52
C ASN A 105 -5.77 16.53 10.19
N ILE A 106 -5.67 15.96 9.00
CA ILE A 106 -6.38 14.74 8.63
C ILE A 106 -5.79 13.54 9.38
N ILE A 107 -4.46 13.51 9.54
CA ILE A 107 -3.74 12.50 10.34
C ILE A 107 -2.67 13.14 11.22
N SER A 108 -2.27 12.44 12.28
CA SER A 108 -1.07 12.79 13.06
C SER A 108 0.18 12.12 12.49
N PRO A 109 1.37 12.77 12.50
CA PRO A 109 2.62 12.12 12.09
C PRO A 109 2.92 10.81 12.81
N SER A 110 2.54 10.74 14.10
CA SER A 110 2.72 9.55 14.92
C SER A 110 1.98 8.32 14.38
N PHE A 111 0.92 8.51 13.59
CA PHE A 111 0.20 7.40 12.98
C PHE A 111 1.08 6.64 12.00
N LEU A 112 2.07 7.29 11.36
CA LEU A 112 3.01 6.63 10.44
C LEU A 112 3.87 5.55 11.13
N ALA A 113 3.90 5.53 12.47
CA ALA A 113 4.61 4.53 13.27
C ALA A 113 3.72 3.37 13.76
N PHE A 114 2.44 3.28 13.33
CA PHE A 114 1.48 2.26 13.79
C PHE A 114 2.07 0.84 13.80
N PRO A 115 1.83 -0.06 14.77
CA PRO A 115 2.44 -1.40 14.84
C PRO A 115 2.04 -2.35 13.69
N GLU A 116 2.91 -3.28 13.28
CA GLU A 116 2.60 -4.20 12.16
C GLU A 116 1.56 -5.25 12.56
N VAL A 117 1.48 -5.58 13.86
CA VAL A 117 0.60 -6.62 14.40
C VAL A 117 -0.84 -6.12 14.42
N GLU A 118 -1.72 -6.77 13.66
CA GLU A 118 -3.17 -6.50 13.68
C GLU A 118 -3.75 -6.84 15.05
N GLY A 119 -4.58 -5.95 15.59
CA GLY A 119 -5.10 -6.08 16.97
C GLY A 119 -4.14 -5.64 18.08
N SER A 120 -2.95 -5.12 17.75
CA SER A 120 -2.08 -4.51 18.77
C SER A 120 -2.75 -3.29 19.40
N ALA A 121 -2.76 -3.25 20.73
CA ALA A 121 -3.22 -2.08 21.49
C ALA A 121 -2.21 -0.91 21.50
N ASN A 122 -1.02 -1.09 20.90
CA ASN A 122 -0.03 -0.01 20.85
C ASN A 122 -0.40 1.00 19.76
N SER A 123 -0.35 2.29 20.11
CA SER A 123 -0.37 3.39 19.14
C SER A 123 1.03 3.65 18.58
N GLY A 124 1.10 4.31 17.42
CA GLY A 124 2.35 4.75 16.82
C GLY A 124 3.13 5.70 17.72
N LYS A 125 2.43 6.53 18.52
CA LYS A 125 3.06 7.34 19.58
C LYS A 125 3.82 6.47 20.59
N LEU A 126 3.21 5.39 21.09
CA LEU A 126 3.87 4.47 22.02
C LEU A 126 5.06 3.75 21.38
N GLU A 127 4.96 3.39 20.09
CA GLU A 127 6.08 2.79 19.36
C GLU A 127 7.26 3.77 19.20
N ILE A 128 7.00 5.05 18.94
CA ILE A 128 8.02 6.11 18.90
C ILE A 128 8.68 6.26 20.28
N GLU A 129 7.90 6.34 21.36
CA GLU A 129 8.44 6.47 22.72
C GLU A 129 9.32 5.28 23.11
N LYS A 130 8.89 4.05 22.78
CA LYS A 130 9.70 2.84 22.99
C LYS A 130 10.99 2.87 22.18
N ALA A 131 10.92 3.33 20.93
CA ALA A 131 12.08 3.44 20.05
C ALA A 131 13.11 4.44 20.58
N LEU A 132 12.68 5.60 21.06
CA LEU A 132 13.53 6.62 21.65
C LEU A 132 14.20 6.15 22.95
N LYS A 133 13.47 5.39 23.78
CA LYS A 133 13.99 4.81 25.04
C LYS A 133 14.79 3.52 24.83
N SER A 134 14.86 2.98 23.62
CA SER A 134 15.53 1.70 23.37
C SER A 134 17.05 1.85 23.49
N GLU A 135 17.63 1.24 24.53
CA GLU A 135 19.07 1.05 24.57
C GLU A 135 19.50 0.09 23.45
N THR A 136 20.65 0.38 22.83
CA THR A 136 21.18 -0.43 21.73
C THR A 136 21.55 -1.86 22.19
N SER A 137 21.61 -2.11 23.50
CA SER A 137 22.07 -3.33 24.17
C SER A 137 21.00 -4.43 24.37
N THR A 138 19.71 -4.10 24.47
CA THR A 138 18.64 -5.04 24.90
C THR A 138 18.09 -5.93 23.78
N ILE A 139 18.48 -5.68 22.53
CA ILE A 139 17.88 -6.30 21.33
C ILE A 139 18.39 -7.74 21.11
N LYS A 140 19.42 -8.17 21.84
CA LYS A 140 20.03 -9.50 21.69
C LYS A 140 19.17 -10.67 22.16
N LYS A 141 18.14 -10.48 23.00
CA LYS A 141 17.50 -11.62 23.72
C LYS A 141 16.16 -12.12 23.19
N MET A 142 15.35 -11.36 22.45
CA MET A 142 13.97 -11.80 22.10
C MET A 142 13.68 -12.14 20.64
N PHE A 143 14.52 -11.78 19.65
CA PHE A 143 14.14 -11.96 18.24
C PHE A 143 15.28 -12.54 17.37
N ARG A 144 15.88 -13.65 17.81
CA ARG A 144 16.76 -14.47 16.95
C ARG A 144 15.94 -15.16 15.86
N LYS A 145 15.54 -14.48 14.79
CA LYS A 145 15.19 -15.16 13.51
C LYS A 145 15.13 -14.33 12.22
N ARG A 146 15.21 -12.99 12.23
CA ARG A 146 15.36 -12.17 11.00
C ARG A 146 16.13 -10.89 11.33
N GLY A 147 17.22 -10.60 10.62
CA GLY A 147 18.13 -9.44 10.76
C GLY A 147 17.78 -8.39 11.83
N ASN A 148 18.48 -8.42 12.96
CA ASN A 148 18.26 -7.57 14.13
C ASN A 148 18.61 -6.10 13.88
N ASN A 149 17.69 -5.34 13.27
CA ASN A 149 17.79 -3.89 13.27
C ASN A 149 17.38 -3.33 14.63
N PRO A 150 18.01 -2.25 15.10
CA PRO A 150 17.57 -1.63 16.33
C PRO A 150 16.15 -1.07 16.24
N LEU A 151 15.46 -0.93 17.37
CA LEU A 151 14.06 -0.49 17.38
C LEU A 151 13.91 0.91 16.78
N TRP A 152 14.83 1.83 17.09
CA TRP A 152 14.88 3.16 16.47
C TRP A 152 14.92 3.09 14.94
N LEU A 153 15.72 2.19 14.36
CA LEU A 153 15.82 2.03 12.91
C LEU A 153 14.54 1.41 12.35
N THR A 154 13.98 0.45 13.06
CA THR A 154 12.75 -0.25 12.65
C THR A 154 11.56 0.70 12.58
N VAL A 155 11.38 1.54 13.61
CA VAL A 155 10.29 2.53 13.66
C VAL A 155 10.55 3.68 12.68
N SER A 156 11.79 4.15 12.54
CA SER A 156 12.14 5.15 11.52
C SER A 156 11.87 4.67 10.10
N ARG A 157 12.25 3.42 9.79
CA ARG A 157 11.93 2.77 8.50
C ARG A 157 10.42 2.69 8.28
N LYS A 158 9.67 2.45 9.34
CA LYS A 158 8.22 2.35 9.25
C LYS A 158 7.58 3.69 8.90
N ILE A 159 7.94 4.75 9.63
CA ILE A 159 7.43 6.10 9.40
C ILE A 159 7.60 6.50 7.93
N LEU A 160 8.82 6.35 7.41
CA LEU A 160 9.11 6.70 6.03
C LEU A 160 8.43 5.74 5.02
N LYS A 161 8.24 4.46 5.34
CA LYS A 161 7.52 3.50 4.47
C LYS A 161 6.04 3.85 4.40
N SER A 162 5.42 4.18 5.52
CA SER A 162 4.02 4.57 5.55
C SER A 162 3.78 5.94 4.93
N ALA A 163 4.80 6.81 4.89
CA ALA A 163 4.72 8.09 4.23
C ALA A 163 4.81 8.00 2.69
N PHE A 164 5.72 7.19 2.14
CA PHE A 164 5.97 7.19 0.69
C PHE A 164 6.34 5.83 0.07
N GLY A 165 6.25 4.73 0.82
CA GLY A 165 6.25 3.38 0.26
C GLY A 165 7.57 2.90 -0.35
N HIS A 166 8.69 3.61 -0.14
CA HIS A 166 9.96 3.18 -0.74
C HIS A 166 11.17 3.34 0.17
N ILE A 167 11.49 2.27 0.89
CA ILE A 167 12.77 2.13 1.60
C ILE A 167 13.38 0.79 1.25
N GLU A 168 14.47 0.84 0.48
CA GLU A 168 15.27 -0.29 -0.02
C GLU A 168 14.65 -1.14 -1.15
N ALA A 169 15.38 -2.18 -1.59
CA ALA A 169 15.32 -2.92 -2.87
C ALA A 169 13.98 -3.55 -3.31
N ARG A 170 12.86 -3.28 -2.63
CA ARG A 170 11.52 -3.83 -2.95
C ARG A 170 10.79 -3.13 -4.11
N GLY A 171 11.37 -2.09 -4.71
CA GLY A 171 10.79 -1.43 -5.89
C GLY A 171 9.45 -0.74 -5.59
N LYS A 172 8.53 -0.70 -6.58
CA LYS A 172 7.20 -0.07 -6.47
C LYS A 172 6.24 -0.79 -5.50
N LYS A 173 6.59 -1.98 -5.01
CA LYS A 173 5.73 -2.83 -4.14
C LYS A 173 5.23 -2.10 -2.88
N GLY A 174 6.06 -1.26 -2.27
CA GLY A 174 5.71 -0.64 -0.99
C GLY A 174 4.59 0.40 -1.08
N ILE A 175 4.32 0.96 -2.27
CA ILE A 175 3.18 1.86 -2.49
C ILE A 175 1.87 1.14 -2.17
N TYR A 176 1.70 -0.07 -2.70
CA TYR A 176 0.45 -0.85 -2.58
C TYR A 176 0.25 -1.53 -1.23
N GLN A 177 1.22 -1.43 -0.32
CA GLN A 177 1.26 -2.24 0.90
C GLN A 177 1.47 -1.41 2.15
N ASP A 178 2.34 -0.41 2.07
CA ASP A 178 2.83 0.31 3.23
C ASP A 178 2.15 1.67 3.39
N ILE A 179 1.67 2.28 2.29
CA ILE A 179 1.00 3.59 2.28
C ILE A 179 -0.53 3.40 2.31
N PRO A 180 -1.22 3.80 3.39
CA PRO A 180 -2.67 3.59 3.51
C PRO A 180 -3.50 4.38 2.50
N PHE A 181 -3.16 5.64 2.23
CA PHE A 181 -3.85 6.45 1.21
C PHE A 181 -3.72 5.85 -0.19
N ALA A 182 -2.53 5.38 -0.56
CA ALA A 182 -2.32 4.69 -1.83
C ALA A 182 -3.16 3.42 -1.93
N THR A 183 -3.16 2.63 -0.86
CA THR A 183 -3.95 1.41 -0.78
C THR A 183 -5.44 1.69 -0.95
N ALA A 184 -5.97 2.72 -0.27
CA ALA A 184 -7.37 3.14 -0.36
C ALA A 184 -7.75 3.59 -1.77
N TRP A 185 -6.89 4.37 -2.41
CA TRP A 185 -7.11 4.81 -3.79
C TRP A 185 -7.12 3.63 -4.75
N TRP A 186 -6.15 2.71 -4.66
CA TRP A 186 -6.09 1.53 -5.53
C TRP A 186 -7.27 0.58 -5.35
N ILE A 187 -7.78 0.41 -4.11
CA ILE A 187 -9.03 -0.33 -3.87
C ILE A 187 -10.17 0.33 -4.64
N SER A 188 -10.38 1.63 -4.44
CA SER A 188 -11.50 2.34 -5.07
C SER A 188 -11.38 2.38 -6.59
N TYR A 189 -10.17 2.63 -7.12
CA TYR A 189 -9.90 2.64 -8.56
C TYR A 189 -10.26 1.30 -9.20
N ILE A 190 -9.71 0.19 -8.68
CA ILE A 190 -9.96 -1.15 -9.24
C ILE A 190 -11.44 -1.52 -9.10
N SER A 191 -12.05 -1.26 -7.95
CA SER A 191 -13.47 -1.54 -7.74
C SER A 191 -14.37 -0.79 -8.73
N ASN A 192 -14.10 0.48 -8.98
CA ASN A 192 -14.87 1.27 -9.95
C ASN A 192 -14.63 0.80 -11.39
N GLU A 193 -13.37 0.52 -11.76
CA GLU A 193 -13.05 0.05 -13.11
C GLU A 193 -13.68 -1.30 -13.44
N VAL A 194 -13.66 -2.25 -12.50
CA VAL A 194 -14.31 -3.56 -12.66
C VAL A 194 -15.84 -3.42 -12.65
N SER A 195 -16.40 -2.53 -11.83
CA SER A 195 -17.85 -2.31 -11.77
C SER A 195 -18.41 -1.66 -13.04
N LYS A 196 -17.62 -0.83 -13.74
CA LYS A 196 -18.01 -0.24 -15.04
C LYS A 196 -18.17 -1.29 -16.16
N SER A 197 -17.45 -2.40 -16.07
CA SER A 197 -17.36 -3.42 -17.12
C SER A 197 -18.01 -4.76 -16.77
N THR A 198 -18.55 -4.90 -15.56
CA THR A 198 -19.17 -6.12 -15.07
C THR A 198 -20.47 -5.82 -14.32
N THR A 199 -21.21 -6.86 -13.93
CA THR A 199 -22.41 -6.72 -13.09
C THR A 199 -22.09 -6.60 -11.59
N LEU A 200 -20.81 -6.59 -11.20
CA LEU A 200 -20.39 -6.54 -9.80
C LEU A 200 -20.48 -5.10 -9.27
N GLU A 201 -20.94 -4.95 -8.02
CA GLU A 201 -20.97 -3.63 -7.39
C GLU A 201 -19.57 -3.23 -6.88
N ALA A 202 -19.16 -1.97 -7.13
CA ALA A 202 -17.89 -1.43 -6.63
C ALA A 202 -17.73 -1.58 -5.11
N LYS A 203 -18.85 -1.52 -4.35
CA LYS A 203 -18.85 -1.72 -2.90
C LYS A 203 -18.45 -3.14 -2.52
N GLU A 204 -19.01 -4.15 -3.18
CA GLU A 204 -18.72 -5.56 -2.92
C GLU A 204 -17.25 -5.88 -3.19
N ILE A 205 -16.73 -5.39 -4.33
CA ILE A 205 -15.31 -5.55 -4.70
C ILE A 205 -14.40 -4.88 -3.66
N SER A 206 -14.75 -3.67 -3.22
CA SER A 206 -13.97 -2.93 -2.23
C SER A 206 -13.93 -3.66 -0.89
N LEU A 207 -15.08 -4.11 -0.39
CA LEU A 207 -15.18 -4.87 0.86
C LEU A 207 -14.40 -6.20 0.76
N TYR A 208 -14.47 -6.88 -0.39
CA TYR A 208 -13.67 -8.07 -0.65
C TYR A 208 -12.17 -7.76 -0.54
N LEU A 209 -11.68 -6.71 -1.19
CA LEU A 209 -10.26 -6.34 -1.17
C LEU A 209 -9.78 -5.90 0.22
N ILE A 210 -10.62 -5.20 0.99
CA ILE A 210 -10.34 -4.83 2.39
C ILE A 210 -10.17 -6.09 3.25
N ASN A 211 -11.10 -7.04 3.15
CA ASN A 211 -11.11 -8.26 3.94
C ASN A 211 -10.04 -9.29 3.51
N ASN A 212 -9.43 -9.11 2.34
CA ASN A 212 -8.45 -10.05 1.77
C ASN A 212 -7.08 -9.38 1.51
N LYS A 213 -6.58 -8.63 2.49
CA LYS A 213 -5.33 -7.83 2.43
C LYS A 213 -4.15 -8.52 1.72
N THR A 214 -3.82 -9.77 2.08
CA THR A 214 -2.69 -10.47 1.47
C THR A 214 -2.90 -10.76 0.00
N LEU A 215 -4.12 -11.14 -0.41
CA LEU A 215 -4.45 -11.41 -1.80
C LEU A 215 -4.53 -10.10 -2.60
N ARG A 216 -5.19 -9.07 -2.05
CA ARG A 216 -5.23 -7.71 -2.61
C ARG A 216 -3.83 -7.21 -2.95
N ASN A 217 -2.89 -7.32 -2.02
CA ASN A 217 -1.52 -6.86 -2.19
C ASN A 217 -0.81 -7.56 -3.38
N GLU A 218 -1.11 -8.83 -3.62
CA GLU A 218 -0.55 -9.60 -4.74
C GLU A 218 -1.23 -9.26 -6.06
N ILE A 219 -2.54 -9.00 -6.04
CA ILE A 219 -3.32 -8.50 -7.18
C ILE A 219 -2.79 -7.13 -7.63
N PHE A 220 -2.72 -6.15 -6.72
CA PHE A 220 -2.29 -4.78 -7.03
C PHE A 220 -0.87 -4.71 -7.59
N MET A 221 0.06 -5.47 -7.00
CA MET A 221 1.42 -5.56 -7.54
C MET A 221 1.45 -6.05 -8.99
N ARG A 222 0.60 -7.02 -9.32
CA ARG A 222 0.56 -7.57 -10.67
C ARG A 222 -0.17 -6.66 -11.63
N MET A 223 -1.20 -5.92 -11.19
CA MET A 223 -1.94 -4.99 -12.05
C MET A 223 -1.19 -3.68 -12.33
N SER A 224 -0.26 -3.29 -11.45
CA SER A 224 0.49 -2.04 -11.56
C SER A 224 1.77 -2.11 -12.42
N GLY A 225 2.15 -3.30 -12.88
CA GLY A 225 3.26 -3.43 -13.83
C GLY A 225 2.77 -3.12 -15.24
N SER A 226 3.33 -2.10 -15.89
CA SER A 226 3.15 -1.93 -17.34
C SER A 226 3.57 -3.23 -18.05
N LEU A 227 2.71 -3.79 -18.89
CA LEU A 227 2.90 -5.07 -19.62
C LEU A 227 2.54 -6.35 -18.84
N THR A 228 1.87 -6.28 -17.71
CA THR A 228 1.33 -7.49 -17.09
C THR A 228 -0.01 -7.87 -17.70
N ILE A 229 -0.20 -9.17 -17.92
CA ILE A 229 -1.45 -9.74 -18.42
C ILE A 229 -2.63 -9.44 -17.49
N LEU A 230 -2.38 -9.23 -16.20
CA LEU A 230 -3.44 -8.89 -15.24
C LEU A 230 -3.86 -7.42 -15.29
N ALA A 231 -3.12 -6.56 -15.99
CA ALA A 231 -3.53 -5.17 -16.22
C ALA A 231 -4.55 -5.04 -17.37
N ASP A 232 -4.70 -6.09 -18.20
CA ASP A 232 -5.73 -6.15 -19.24
C ASP A 232 -7.12 -6.20 -18.59
N ASN A 233 -8.03 -5.33 -19.03
CA ASN A 233 -9.36 -5.20 -18.42
C ASN A 233 -10.14 -6.52 -18.49
N ASN A 234 -10.15 -7.21 -19.64
CA ASN A 234 -10.94 -8.44 -19.80
C ASN A 234 -10.45 -9.55 -18.85
N ILE A 235 -9.14 -9.61 -18.62
CA ILE A 235 -8.54 -10.61 -17.72
C ILE A 235 -8.71 -10.20 -16.26
N ARG A 236 -8.47 -8.92 -15.93
CA ARG A 236 -8.69 -8.35 -14.60
C ARG A 236 -10.11 -8.58 -14.13
N ASP A 237 -11.08 -8.23 -14.96
CA ASP A 237 -12.49 -8.25 -14.61
C ASP A 237 -12.98 -9.70 -14.44
N ALA A 238 -12.51 -10.61 -15.31
CA ALA A 238 -12.73 -12.05 -15.17
C ALA A 238 -12.19 -12.60 -13.84
N ILE A 239 -11.01 -12.13 -13.39
CA ILE A 239 -10.47 -12.52 -12.08
C ILE A 239 -11.43 -12.14 -10.97
N PHE A 240 -11.99 -10.94 -10.97
CA PHE A 240 -12.95 -10.53 -9.94
C PHE A 240 -14.26 -11.31 -10.02
N LEU A 241 -14.79 -11.55 -11.23
CA LEU A 241 -15.96 -12.40 -11.45
C LEU A 241 -15.75 -13.83 -10.94
N TYR A 242 -14.54 -14.37 -11.08
CA TYR A 242 -14.18 -15.68 -10.55
C TYR A 242 -13.97 -15.67 -9.03
N LEU A 243 -13.31 -14.66 -8.48
CA LEU A 243 -12.86 -14.64 -7.08
C LEU A 243 -13.96 -14.27 -6.08
N LEU A 244 -14.86 -13.36 -6.42
CA LEU A 244 -15.87 -12.83 -5.49
C LEU A 244 -16.88 -13.90 -5.03
N PRO A 245 -17.40 -14.78 -5.93
CA PRO A 245 -18.33 -15.83 -5.54
C PRO A 245 -17.73 -16.95 -4.68
N LEU A 246 -16.41 -16.99 -4.48
CA LEU A 246 -15.75 -18.08 -3.75
C LEU A 246 -15.95 -17.94 -2.23
N GLU A 247 -16.69 -18.88 -1.64
CA GLU A 247 -16.91 -18.98 -0.20
C GLU A 247 -16.15 -20.15 0.46
N GLY A 248 -15.90 -20.04 1.77
CA GLY A 248 -15.39 -21.14 2.59
C GLY A 248 -14.06 -21.73 2.11
N GLU A 249 -14.02 -23.06 1.94
CA GLU A 249 -12.82 -23.83 1.56
C GLU A 249 -12.37 -23.59 0.11
N SER A 250 -13.29 -23.14 -0.75
CA SER A 250 -13.02 -22.77 -2.15
C SER A 250 -12.38 -21.38 -2.28
N LYS A 251 -12.32 -20.60 -1.20
CA LYS A 251 -11.76 -19.25 -1.19
C LYS A 251 -10.31 -19.24 -1.66
N MET A 252 -10.02 -18.41 -2.67
CA MET A 252 -8.66 -18.20 -3.14
C MET A 252 -7.80 -17.56 -2.06
N THR A 253 -6.63 -18.13 -1.79
CA THR A 253 -5.64 -17.56 -0.86
C THR A 253 -4.50 -16.93 -1.64
N ALA A 254 -3.79 -15.98 -1.02
CA ALA A 254 -2.61 -15.37 -1.64
C ALA A 254 -1.55 -16.41 -2.03
N THR A 255 -1.38 -17.47 -1.24
CA THR A 255 -0.45 -18.56 -1.53
C THR A 255 -0.87 -19.34 -2.78
N LYS A 256 -2.14 -19.72 -2.89
CA LYS A 256 -2.68 -20.38 -4.10
C LYS A 256 -2.56 -19.48 -5.32
N PHE A 257 -2.78 -18.18 -5.14
CA PHE A 257 -2.68 -17.19 -6.20
C PHE A 257 -1.24 -17.02 -6.73
N THR A 258 -0.24 -17.06 -5.84
CA THR A 258 1.15 -16.68 -6.14
C THR A 258 2.13 -17.82 -6.29
N SER A 259 1.79 -19.05 -5.87
CA SER A 259 2.71 -20.19 -5.79
C SER A 259 3.74 -20.22 -6.92
N ALA A 260 5.03 -20.17 -6.57
CA ALA A 260 6.12 -20.19 -7.54
C ALA A 260 6.62 -21.62 -7.85
N ASN A 261 5.96 -22.65 -7.30
CA ASN A 261 6.36 -24.04 -7.50
C ASN A 261 6.33 -24.37 -9.00
N SER A 262 7.46 -24.77 -9.58
CA SER A 262 7.56 -25.10 -11.01
C SER A 262 6.70 -26.31 -11.39
N LYS A 263 6.46 -27.24 -10.46
CA LYS A 263 5.60 -28.41 -10.65
C LYS A 263 4.11 -28.09 -10.47
N ASN A 264 3.77 -27.03 -9.75
CA ASN A 264 2.40 -26.56 -9.58
C ASN A 264 2.39 -25.02 -9.53
N PRO A 265 2.48 -24.37 -10.71
CA PRO A 265 2.50 -22.92 -10.79
C PRO A 265 1.19 -22.37 -10.23
N GLY A 266 1.29 -21.31 -9.42
CA GLY A 266 0.15 -20.64 -8.83
C GLY A 266 -0.74 -20.00 -9.88
N PHE A 267 -1.97 -19.71 -9.47
CA PHE A 267 -3.05 -19.25 -10.34
C PHE A 267 -2.62 -18.12 -11.29
N ALA A 268 -1.99 -17.06 -10.77
CA ALA A 268 -1.57 -15.92 -11.60
C ALA A 268 -0.53 -16.28 -12.67
N LYS A 269 0.35 -17.24 -12.41
CA LYS A 269 1.33 -17.71 -13.40
C LYS A 269 0.67 -18.56 -14.47
N ARG A 270 -0.31 -19.40 -14.09
CA ARG A 270 -1.11 -20.18 -15.04
C ARG A 270 -1.92 -19.27 -15.98
N ILE A 271 -2.55 -18.21 -15.46
CA ILE A 271 -3.19 -17.18 -16.30
C ILE A 271 -2.18 -16.60 -17.29
N GLY A 272 -0.98 -16.27 -16.83
CA GLY A 272 0.07 -15.78 -17.70
C GLY A 272 0.38 -16.72 -18.87
N ILE A 273 0.48 -18.02 -18.59
CA ILE A 273 0.69 -19.06 -19.60
C ILE A 273 -0.52 -19.12 -20.55
N GLU A 274 -1.72 -19.39 -20.02
CA GLU A 274 -2.92 -19.62 -20.84
C GLU A 274 -3.33 -18.40 -21.66
N SER A 275 -3.10 -17.18 -21.17
CA SER A 275 -3.46 -15.94 -21.88
C SER A 275 -2.83 -15.83 -23.26
N SER A 276 -1.59 -16.33 -23.41
CA SER A 276 -0.86 -16.30 -24.67
C SER A 276 -1.36 -17.35 -25.68
N TRP A 277 -1.81 -18.52 -25.21
CA TRP A 277 -2.27 -19.61 -26.06
C TRP A 277 -3.75 -19.48 -26.42
N ARG A 278 -4.57 -18.97 -25.49
CA ARG A 278 -6.02 -18.85 -25.64
C ARG A 278 -6.48 -17.45 -26.03
N CYS A 279 -5.53 -16.54 -26.30
CA CYS A 279 -5.80 -15.14 -26.67
C CYS A 279 -6.75 -14.43 -25.70
N MET A 280 -6.58 -14.65 -24.39
CA MET A 280 -7.54 -14.19 -23.37
C MET A 280 -7.82 -12.67 -23.40
N GLY A 281 -6.87 -11.85 -23.86
CA GLY A 281 -7.08 -10.40 -24.00
C GLY A 281 -8.12 -10.03 -25.07
N ALA A 282 -8.36 -10.90 -26.05
CA ALA A 282 -9.38 -10.70 -27.09
C ALA A 282 -10.76 -11.27 -26.71
N LEU A 283 -10.84 -12.02 -25.60
CA LEU A 283 -12.08 -12.61 -25.11
C LEU A 283 -12.79 -11.65 -24.18
N GLU A 284 -14.12 -11.73 -24.12
CA GLU A 284 -14.89 -11.04 -23.09
C GLU A 284 -14.59 -11.61 -21.70
N SER A 285 -14.73 -10.77 -20.67
CA SER A 285 -14.48 -11.14 -19.28
C SER A 285 -15.23 -12.40 -18.85
N ILE A 286 -16.47 -12.58 -19.30
CA ILE A 286 -17.30 -13.74 -18.94
C ILE A 286 -16.79 -15.06 -19.55
N ASP A 287 -16.20 -15.02 -20.75
CA ASP A 287 -15.60 -16.20 -21.36
C ASP A 287 -14.26 -16.54 -20.73
N ASN A 288 -13.52 -15.52 -20.32
CA ASN A 288 -12.31 -15.70 -19.52
C ASN A 288 -12.60 -16.39 -18.18
N VAL A 289 -13.77 -16.20 -17.54
CA VAL A 289 -14.14 -16.90 -16.29
C VAL A 289 -14.08 -18.42 -16.47
N LYS A 290 -14.59 -18.97 -17.57
CA LYS A 290 -14.57 -20.43 -17.85
C LYS A 290 -13.13 -20.95 -17.94
N ILE A 291 -12.23 -20.16 -18.52
CA ILE A 291 -10.80 -20.49 -18.61
C ILE A 291 -10.18 -20.45 -17.21
N LEU A 292 -10.52 -19.44 -16.41
CA LEU A 292 -10.05 -19.31 -15.02
C LEU A 292 -10.50 -20.49 -14.14
N GLU A 293 -11.73 -20.96 -14.29
CA GLU A 293 -12.23 -22.16 -13.59
C GLU A 293 -11.42 -23.41 -13.94
N GLN A 294 -11.09 -23.61 -15.23
CA GLN A 294 -10.24 -24.71 -15.67
C GLN A 294 -8.81 -24.58 -15.12
N ILE A 295 -8.27 -23.37 -15.07
CA ILE A 295 -6.94 -23.09 -14.52
C ILE A 295 -6.88 -23.39 -13.01
N ALA A 296 -7.98 -23.22 -12.29
CA ALA A 296 -8.06 -23.39 -10.85
C ALA A 296 -8.11 -24.85 -10.38
N GLN A 297 -8.46 -25.78 -11.27
CA GLN A 297 -8.45 -27.23 -11.04
C GLN A 297 -7.00 -27.79 -11.01
#